data_AF-A0A7W0T8A8-F1
#
_entry.id   AF-A0A7W0T8A8-F1
#
_cell.length_a   1.000
_cell.length_b   1.000
_cell.length_c   1.000
_cell.angle_alpha   90.00
_cell.angle_beta   90.00
_cell.angle_gamma   90.00
#
_symmetry.space_group_name_H-M   'P 1'
#
loop_
_entity.id
_entity.type
_entity.pdbx_description
1 polymer ?
#
loop_
_entity_poly.entity_id
_entity_poly.type
_entity_poly.pdbx_seq_one_letter_code
_entity_poly.pdbx_strand_id
1 'polypeptide(L)'
;MRRELVIVVMTALVAANPAWAQSKKYPPVPVDKDEEAAQRSELWDQATDPHKLPYAELVKEAQKLLGDRTADSALVAVKKLDQAIALVPGEAEAYRVRGDAHLQLLDWGKCAGDFQAAWTQLRLDPDSKGTPSPTMELRRKLGLCQARNGKLADAEQTFAEAAATGVNSVEIWMRLGEVRIAMGRLEEAITALKSAIEQTDITAQALARWLLAAAYDRARRPSDAKTTAGEALTADRNLATLKNPTLPLLGVGESDYLLGLAYESFPAETPRPEHALIYFRRFLKVAADSPWRRRAEDHVRELRTAQLPDTVDRTSGNAPLDEKDARPAVRKAMPAMRACLAKHPYIVMRVLVTRVGPRTRETARDRPRYQAPPEGVTIEQDESLEPMTRAEIDSAIRCIEPIAAKIPLPPIKEKDTYYKLQFRVVGP
;
A
#
# COMPACT_ATOMS: atom_id res chain seq x y z
N MET A 1 -0.68 6.87 83.45
CA MET A 1 -1.62 7.97 83.12
C MET A 1 -2.81 7.39 82.38
N ARG A 2 -3.99 7.96 82.65
CA ARG A 2 -5.34 7.43 82.39
C ARG A 2 -5.73 7.30 80.90
N ARG A 3 -6.81 6.50 80.71
CA ARG A 3 -7.79 6.41 79.61
C ARG A 3 -7.53 5.26 78.63
N GLU A 4 -8.09 4.08 78.88
CA GLU A 4 -9.50 3.61 78.70
C GLU A 4 -9.77 3.06 77.29
N LEU A 5 -10.14 1.77 77.31
CA LEU A 5 -10.65 0.91 76.25
C LEU A 5 -11.88 1.51 75.58
N VAL A 6 -12.03 1.33 74.26
CA VAL A 6 -13.33 1.06 73.65
C VAL A 6 -13.17 0.02 72.53
N ILE A 7 -13.66 -1.18 72.81
CA ILE A 7 -14.03 -2.20 71.82
C ILE A 7 -15.42 -1.83 71.30
N VAL A 8 -15.62 -1.71 69.99
CA VAL A 8 -16.95 -1.84 69.38
C VAL A 8 -16.86 -2.71 68.13
N VAL A 9 -17.59 -3.82 68.22
CA VAL A 9 -17.79 -4.86 67.21
C VAL A 9 -18.72 -4.34 66.11
N MET A 10 -18.37 -4.62 64.85
CA MET A 10 -19.21 -4.34 63.68
C MET A 10 -20.54 -5.10 63.72
N THR A 11 -21.65 -4.38 63.53
CA THR A 11 -22.94 -4.94 63.11
C THR A 11 -23.41 -4.23 61.84
N ALA A 12 -23.69 -5.04 60.81
CA ALA A 12 -24.12 -4.60 59.48
C ALA A 12 -25.56 -4.04 59.52
N LEU A 13 -25.73 -2.80 59.04
CA LEU A 13 -27.03 -2.17 58.81
C LEU A 13 -27.47 -2.42 57.37
N VAL A 14 -28.49 -3.27 57.22
CA VAL A 14 -29.28 -3.43 55.99
C VAL A 14 -30.23 -2.24 55.88
N ALA A 15 -30.02 -1.38 54.88
CA ALA A 15 -30.94 -0.30 54.57
C ALA A 15 -32.19 -0.87 53.86
N ALA A 16 -33.33 -0.86 54.54
CA ALA A 16 -34.63 -1.15 53.94
C ALA A 16 -35.12 0.05 53.12
N ASN A 17 -35.48 -0.18 51.86
CA ASN A 17 -36.14 0.81 51.01
C ASN A 17 -37.55 1.13 51.56
N PRO A 18 -37.94 2.40 51.73
CA PRO A 18 -39.29 2.75 52.11
C PRO A 18 -40.22 2.61 50.90
N ALA A 19 -41.17 1.68 50.96
CA ALA A 19 -42.27 1.59 50.01
C ALA A 19 -43.21 2.79 50.22
N TRP A 20 -43.22 3.72 49.27
CA TRP A 20 -44.20 4.81 49.23
C TRP A 20 -45.57 4.24 48.86
N ALA A 21 -46.55 4.42 49.74
CA ALA A 21 -47.94 4.08 49.48
C ALA A 21 -48.55 5.04 48.44
N GLN A 22 -48.74 4.57 47.21
CA GLN A 22 -49.51 5.29 46.19
C GLN A 22 -50.99 5.44 46.61
N SER A 23 -51.57 6.62 46.38
CA SER A 23 -52.95 6.91 46.74
C SER A 23 -53.95 6.07 45.91
N LYS A 24 -54.94 5.46 46.56
CA LYS A 24 -56.00 4.65 45.93
C LYS A 24 -56.99 5.43 45.05
N LYS A 25 -56.85 6.76 44.94
CA LYS A 25 -57.86 7.63 44.31
C LYS A 25 -57.76 7.69 42.79
N TYR A 26 -56.59 7.39 42.23
CA TYR A 26 -56.34 7.25 40.80
C TYR A 26 -55.39 6.06 40.59
N PRO A 27 -55.88 4.85 40.28
CA PRO A 27 -54.99 3.78 39.83
C PRO A 27 -54.25 4.26 38.57
N PRO A 28 -52.97 3.90 38.37
CA PRO A 28 -52.31 4.15 37.09
C PRO A 28 -53.15 3.54 35.98
N VAL A 29 -53.25 4.23 34.84
CA VAL A 29 -53.90 3.69 33.64
C VAL A 29 -53.33 2.28 33.42
N PRO A 30 -54.17 1.24 33.29
CA PRO A 30 -53.68 -0.10 33.05
C PRO A 30 -52.75 -0.07 31.83
N VAL A 31 -51.48 -0.39 32.01
CA VAL A 31 -50.58 -0.61 30.89
C VAL A 31 -51.08 -1.89 30.23
N ASP A 32 -51.70 -1.74 29.07
CA ASP A 32 -52.08 -2.88 28.25
C ASP A 32 -50.78 -3.53 27.75
N LYS A 33 -50.39 -4.62 28.42
CA LYS A 33 -49.20 -5.38 28.08
C LYS A 33 -49.34 -6.05 26.71
N ASP A 34 -50.57 -6.32 26.28
CA ASP A 34 -50.84 -6.88 24.96
C ASP A 34 -50.73 -5.79 23.89
N GLU A 35 -51.07 -4.53 24.20
CA GLU A 35 -50.83 -3.37 23.34
C GLU A 35 -49.33 -3.00 23.25
N GLU A 36 -48.59 -3.07 24.36
CA GLU A 36 -47.12 -2.91 24.36
C GLU A 36 -46.39 -4.05 23.64
N ALA A 37 -46.91 -5.28 23.73
CA ALA A 37 -46.38 -6.45 23.02
C ALA A 37 -46.80 -6.44 21.54
N ALA A 38 -48.00 -5.94 21.21
CA ALA A 38 -48.46 -5.66 19.86
C ALA A 38 -47.58 -4.61 19.19
N GLN A 39 -47.31 -3.48 19.84
CA GLN A 39 -46.40 -2.45 19.32
C GLN A 39 -44.96 -2.95 19.12
N ARG A 40 -44.56 -4.07 19.74
CA ARG A 40 -43.25 -4.72 19.59
C ARG A 40 -43.29 -6.02 18.77
N SER A 41 -44.43 -6.35 18.19
CA SER A 41 -44.63 -7.58 17.44
C SER A 41 -44.30 -7.37 15.97
N GLU A 42 -43.51 -8.28 15.41
CA GLU A 42 -43.13 -8.35 14.00
C GLU A 42 -44.36 -8.31 13.06
N LEU A 43 -45.53 -8.73 13.56
CA LEU A 43 -46.82 -8.66 12.87
C LEU A 43 -47.29 -7.21 12.66
N TRP A 44 -47.06 -6.31 13.62
CA TRP A 44 -47.48 -4.91 13.53
C TRP A 44 -46.52 -4.07 12.69
N ASP A 45 -45.22 -4.39 12.71
CA ASP A 45 -44.27 -3.83 11.74
C ASP A 45 -44.64 -4.23 10.30
N GLN A 46 -45.04 -5.48 10.06
CA GLN A 46 -45.56 -5.94 8.76
C GLN A 46 -46.86 -5.24 8.35
N ALA A 47 -47.76 -4.97 9.31
CA ALA A 47 -49.02 -4.30 9.04
C ALA A 47 -48.84 -2.82 8.72
N THR A 48 -47.82 -2.17 9.30
CA THR A 48 -47.56 -0.73 9.12
C THR A 48 -46.62 -0.43 7.95
N ASP A 49 -45.67 -1.31 7.65
CA ASP A 49 -44.81 -1.25 6.46
C ASP A 49 -44.55 -2.67 5.90
N PRO A 50 -45.42 -3.17 5.01
CA PRO A 50 -45.31 -4.51 4.46
C PRO A 50 -44.06 -4.73 3.60
N HIS A 51 -43.37 -3.65 3.19
CA HIS A 51 -42.18 -3.74 2.34
C HIS A 51 -40.88 -3.82 3.15
N LYS A 52 -40.91 -3.45 4.43
CA LYS A 52 -39.72 -3.35 5.30
C LYS A 52 -39.00 -4.68 5.54
N LEU A 53 -39.75 -5.77 5.80
CA LEU A 53 -39.14 -7.10 6.00
C LEU A 53 -38.59 -7.71 4.71
N PRO A 54 -39.34 -7.75 3.58
CA PRO A 54 -38.78 -8.20 2.30
C PRO A 54 -37.53 -7.40 1.90
N TYR A 55 -37.53 -6.09 2.14
CA TYR A 55 -36.36 -5.23 1.96
C TYR A 55 -35.16 -5.71 2.80
N ALA A 56 -35.36 -5.88 4.11
CA ALA A 56 -34.30 -6.26 5.03
C ALA A 56 -33.66 -7.61 4.69
N GLU A 57 -34.47 -8.61 4.31
CA GLU A 57 -33.96 -9.93 3.91
C GLU A 57 -33.19 -9.85 2.58
N LEU A 58 -33.67 -9.09 1.59
CA LEU A 58 -32.92 -8.89 0.34
C LEU A 58 -31.55 -8.24 0.56
N VAL A 59 -31.48 -7.22 1.42
CA VAL A 59 -30.22 -6.55 1.77
C VAL A 59 -29.26 -7.51 2.47
N LYS A 60 -29.76 -8.28 3.46
CA LYS A 60 -28.98 -9.26 4.21
C LYS A 60 -28.44 -10.40 3.34
N GLU A 61 -29.27 -10.93 2.44
CA GLU A 61 -28.84 -11.92 1.45
C GLU A 61 -27.76 -11.36 0.51
N ALA A 62 -27.92 -10.12 0.06
CA ALA A 62 -26.93 -9.44 -0.76
C ALA A 62 -25.60 -9.24 -0.01
N GLN A 63 -25.63 -8.81 1.26
CA GLN A 63 -24.42 -8.70 2.09
C GLN A 63 -23.71 -10.05 2.26
N LYS A 64 -24.47 -11.14 2.45
CA LYS A 64 -23.92 -12.49 2.52
C LYS A 64 -23.21 -12.88 1.21
N LEU A 65 -23.83 -12.63 0.07
CA LEU A 65 -23.23 -12.87 -1.25
C LEU A 65 -21.94 -12.06 -1.46
N LEU A 66 -21.89 -10.80 -1.01
CA LEU A 66 -20.68 -9.98 -1.09
C LEU A 66 -19.55 -10.50 -0.20
N GLY A 67 -19.85 -11.33 0.80
CA GLY A 67 -18.86 -12.04 1.62
C GLY A 67 -18.00 -13.02 0.82
N ASP A 68 -18.53 -13.56 -0.29
CA ASP A 68 -17.81 -14.50 -1.16
C ASP A 68 -16.68 -13.81 -1.96
N ARG A 69 -16.77 -12.48 -2.14
CA ARG A 69 -15.80 -11.66 -2.89
C ARG A 69 -15.57 -12.13 -4.34
N THR A 70 -16.60 -12.69 -4.96
CA THR A 70 -16.57 -13.08 -6.38
C THR A 70 -17.42 -12.14 -7.23
N ALA A 71 -17.03 -11.95 -8.49
CA ALA A 71 -17.80 -11.13 -9.43
C ALA A 71 -19.23 -11.69 -9.63
N ASP A 72 -19.38 -13.01 -9.71
CA ASP A 72 -20.67 -13.66 -9.89
C ASP A 72 -21.60 -13.42 -8.70
N SER A 73 -21.11 -13.61 -7.46
CA SER A 73 -21.90 -13.31 -6.26
C SER A 73 -22.26 -11.82 -6.18
N ALA A 74 -21.34 -10.93 -6.57
CA ALA A 74 -21.61 -9.49 -6.60
C ALA A 74 -22.69 -9.11 -7.64
N LEU A 75 -22.71 -9.74 -8.82
CA LEU A 75 -23.79 -9.53 -9.81
C LEU A 75 -25.16 -9.99 -9.31
N VAL A 76 -25.21 -11.10 -8.57
CA VAL A 76 -26.46 -11.58 -7.94
C VAL A 76 -26.89 -10.63 -6.82
N ALA A 77 -25.95 -10.15 -6.01
CA ALA A 77 -26.21 -9.16 -4.97
C ALA A 77 -26.82 -7.88 -5.56
N VAL A 78 -26.28 -7.36 -6.66
CA VAL A 78 -26.84 -6.18 -7.36
C VAL A 78 -28.32 -6.41 -7.72
N LYS A 79 -28.69 -7.56 -8.30
CA LYS A 79 -30.09 -7.85 -8.65
C LYS A 79 -31.03 -7.87 -7.44
N LYS A 80 -30.57 -8.41 -6.30
CA LYS A 80 -31.36 -8.40 -5.05
C LYS A 80 -31.51 -6.98 -4.49
N LEU A 81 -30.47 -6.17 -4.61
CA LEU A 81 -30.48 -4.78 -4.14
C LEU A 81 -31.34 -3.89 -5.04
N ASP A 82 -31.40 -4.16 -6.34
CA ASP A 82 -32.36 -3.51 -7.25
C ASP A 82 -33.81 -3.80 -6.80
N GLN A 83 -34.12 -5.03 -6.40
CA GLN A 83 -35.42 -5.39 -5.84
C GLN A 83 -35.68 -4.70 -4.49
N ALA A 84 -34.68 -4.64 -3.61
CA ALA A 84 -34.79 -3.95 -2.33
C ALA A 84 -35.06 -2.46 -2.52
N ILE A 85 -34.32 -1.79 -3.39
CA ILE A 85 -34.50 -0.36 -3.71
C ILE A 85 -35.87 -0.11 -4.34
N ALA A 86 -36.39 -1.03 -5.16
CA ALA A 86 -37.75 -0.91 -5.70
C ALA A 86 -38.85 -1.01 -4.62
N LEU A 87 -38.61 -1.77 -3.55
CA LEU A 87 -39.54 -1.91 -2.42
C LEU A 87 -39.51 -0.68 -1.50
N VAL A 88 -38.31 -0.19 -1.17
CA VAL A 88 -38.13 0.96 -0.26
C VAL A 88 -37.09 1.92 -0.85
N PRO A 89 -37.49 2.82 -1.78
CA PRO A 89 -36.54 3.66 -2.53
C PRO A 89 -35.80 4.73 -1.72
N GLY A 90 -36.29 5.05 -0.52
CA GLY A 90 -35.77 6.11 0.35
C GLY A 90 -34.87 5.63 1.49
N GLU A 91 -34.53 4.34 1.53
CA GLU A 91 -33.65 3.77 2.55
C GLU A 91 -32.20 3.69 2.05
N ALA A 92 -31.27 4.32 2.78
CA ALA A 92 -29.89 4.48 2.35
C ALA A 92 -29.10 3.16 2.26
N GLU A 93 -29.45 2.17 3.09
CA GLU A 93 -28.64 0.96 3.28
C GLU A 93 -28.55 0.10 2.00
N ALA A 94 -29.63 -0.06 1.23
CA ALA A 94 -29.58 -0.85 0.00
C ALA A 94 -28.69 -0.19 -1.07
N TYR A 95 -28.72 1.14 -1.18
CA TYR A 95 -27.78 1.87 -2.05
C TYR A 95 -26.34 1.69 -1.55
N ARG A 96 -26.11 1.78 -0.24
CA ARG A 96 -24.76 1.59 0.33
C ARG A 96 -24.21 0.19 0.00
N VAL A 97 -25.02 -0.86 0.17
CA VAL A 97 -24.61 -2.24 -0.14
C VAL A 97 -24.47 -2.45 -1.66
N ARG A 98 -25.28 -1.79 -2.50
CA ARG A 98 -25.15 -1.89 -3.97
C ARG A 98 -23.90 -1.16 -4.47
N GLY A 99 -23.55 -0.05 -3.83
CA GLY A 99 -22.26 0.62 -4.00
C GLY A 99 -21.08 -0.30 -3.66
N ASP A 100 -21.17 -1.06 -2.55
CA ASP A 100 -20.15 -2.07 -2.21
C ASP A 100 -20.05 -3.18 -3.28
N ALA A 101 -21.18 -3.61 -3.84
CA ALA A 101 -21.20 -4.58 -4.94
C ALA A 101 -20.54 -4.03 -6.21
N HIS A 102 -20.87 -2.79 -6.60
CA HIS A 102 -20.23 -2.12 -7.74
C HIS A 102 -18.76 -1.83 -7.52
N LEU A 103 -18.34 -1.59 -6.27
CA LEU A 103 -16.93 -1.49 -5.90
C LEU A 103 -16.20 -2.82 -6.14
N GLN A 104 -16.77 -3.97 -5.75
CA GLN A 104 -16.18 -5.30 -6.04
C GLN A 104 -16.11 -5.59 -7.55
N LEU A 105 -17.09 -5.10 -8.31
CA LEU A 105 -17.15 -5.22 -9.77
C LEU A 105 -16.26 -4.19 -10.50
N LEU A 106 -15.63 -3.27 -9.77
CA LEU A 106 -14.85 -2.15 -10.31
C LEU A 106 -15.66 -1.24 -11.27
N ASP A 107 -16.98 -1.19 -11.11
CA ASP A 107 -17.88 -0.27 -11.82
C ASP A 107 -17.91 1.08 -11.09
N TRP A 108 -16.86 1.88 -11.31
CA TRP A 108 -16.63 3.12 -10.57
C TRP A 108 -17.75 4.15 -10.72
N GLY A 109 -18.39 4.20 -11.89
CA GLY A 109 -19.49 5.12 -12.17
C GLY A 109 -20.73 4.79 -11.36
N LYS A 110 -21.18 3.53 -11.39
CA LYS A 110 -22.33 3.10 -10.57
C LYS A 110 -22.01 3.09 -9.09
N CYS A 111 -20.79 2.70 -8.72
CA CYS A 111 -20.31 2.78 -7.34
C CYS A 111 -20.44 4.20 -6.77
N ALA A 112 -19.94 5.20 -7.48
CA ALA A 112 -20.04 6.59 -7.05
C ALA A 112 -21.50 7.06 -6.98
N GLY A 113 -22.33 6.68 -7.96
CA GLY A 113 -23.76 7.00 -7.98
C GLY A 113 -24.52 6.44 -6.78
N ASP A 114 -24.26 5.17 -6.44
CA ASP A 114 -24.93 4.50 -5.31
C ASP A 114 -24.49 5.04 -3.96
N PHE A 115 -23.19 5.29 -3.75
CA PHE A 115 -22.75 5.92 -2.51
C PHE A 115 -23.23 7.36 -2.38
N GLN A 116 -23.38 8.09 -3.49
CA GLN A 116 -23.98 9.41 -3.48
C GLN A 116 -25.47 9.34 -3.11
N ALA A 117 -26.22 8.38 -3.66
CA ALA A 117 -27.62 8.17 -3.32
C ALA A 117 -27.80 7.78 -1.85
N ALA A 118 -26.97 6.86 -1.34
CA ALA A 118 -26.93 6.49 0.07
C ALA A 118 -26.64 7.72 0.95
N TRP A 119 -25.69 8.57 0.56
CA TRP A 119 -25.36 9.80 1.28
C TRP A 119 -26.55 10.77 1.35
N THR A 120 -27.25 11.00 0.23
CA THR A 120 -28.39 11.92 0.17
C THR A 120 -29.59 11.43 1.00
N GLN A 121 -29.75 10.11 1.13
CA GLN A 121 -30.85 9.51 1.90
C GLN A 121 -30.52 9.32 3.38
N LEU A 122 -29.25 9.41 3.74
CA LEU A 122 -28.80 9.25 5.12
C LEU A 122 -29.37 10.38 5.98
N ARG A 123 -30.31 10.04 6.87
CA ARG A 123 -30.80 10.95 7.90
C ARG A 123 -29.72 11.12 8.96
N LEU A 124 -28.95 12.19 8.83
CA LEU A 124 -28.01 12.63 9.86
C LEU A 124 -28.80 13.33 10.97
N ASP A 125 -28.74 12.80 12.18
CA ASP A 125 -29.20 13.52 13.37
C ASP A 125 -28.26 14.73 13.57
N PRO A 126 -28.75 15.98 13.55
CA PRO A 126 -27.92 17.18 13.73
C PRO A 126 -27.12 17.19 15.04
N ASP A 127 -27.59 16.45 16.05
CA ASP A 127 -26.96 16.33 17.37
C ASP A 127 -25.99 15.13 17.47
N SER A 128 -25.91 14.26 16.45
CA SER A 128 -24.93 13.15 16.38
C SER A 128 -23.49 13.60 16.04
N LYS A 129 -23.16 14.87 16.31
CA LYS A 129 -21.81 15.41 16.23
C LYS A 129 -20.88 14.57 17.09
N GLY A 130 -20.18 13.63 16.46
CA GLY A 130 -19.21 12.77 17.14
C GLY A 130 -19.47 11.26 17.05
N THR A 131 -20.40 10.76 16.22
CA THR A 131 -20.42 9.33 15.84
C THR A 131 -19.77 9.14 14.45
N PRO A 132 -18.45 8.84 14.36
CA PRO A 132 -17.70 9.03 13.13
C PRO A 132 -17.87 7.91 12.09
N SER A 133 -18.30 6.71 12.49
CA SER A 133 -17.90 5.51 11.75
C SER A 133 -18.65 5.29 10.42
N PRO A 134 -20.00 5.25 10.37
CA PRO A 134 -20.71 4.87 9.13
C PRO A 134 -20.63 5.97 8.05
N THR A 135 -20.77 7.22 8.48
CA THR A 135 -20.76 8.43 7.65
C THR A 135 -19.39 8.66 7.01
N MET A 136 -18.31 8.45 7.76
CA MET A 136 -16.94 8.60 7.24
C MET A 136 -16.56 7.47 6.30
N GLU A 137 -16.92 6.22 6.63
CA GLU A 137 -16.67 5.09 5.73
C GLU A 137 -17.40 5.26 4.39
N LEU A 138 -18.65 5.75 4.43
CA LEU A 138 -19.41 6.08 3.23
C LEU A 138 -18.74 7.19 2.42
N ARG A 139 -18.33 8.30 3.04
CA ARG A 139 -17.59 9.38 2.36
C ARG A 139 -16.26 8.92 1.77
N ARG A 140 -15.53 8.07 2.49
CA ARG A 140 -14.26 7.49 2.03
C ARG A 140 -14.47 6.67 0.76
N LYS A 141 -15.47 5.79 0.76
CA LYS A 141 -15.85 4.95 -0.38
C LYS A 141 -16.38 5.77 -1.55
N LEU A 142 -17.22 6.78 -1.29
CA LEU A 142 -17.72 7.71 -2.30
C LEU A 142 -16.56 8.44 -2.99
N GLY A 143 -15.67 9.07 -2.22
CA GLY A 143 -14.52 9.80 -2.75
C GLY A 143 -13.59 8.89 -3.56
N LEU A 144 -13.38 7.65 -3.11
CA LEU A 144 -12.59 6.66 -3.85
C LEU A 144 -13.24 6.32 -5.20
N CYS A 145 -14.54 6.03 -5.22
CA CYS A 145 -15.23 5.71 -6.47
C CYS A 145 -15.32 6.91 -7.42
N GLN A 146 -15.55 8.11 -6.91
CA GLN A 146 -15.48 9.35 -7.71
C GLN A 146 -14.10 9.52 -8.34
N ALA A 147 -13.03 9.38 -7.54
CA ALA A 147 -11.66 9.54 -8.02
C ALA A 147 -11.32 8.50 -9.11
N ARG A 148 -11.67 7.23 -8.89
CA ARG A 148 -11.46 6.13 -9.85
C ARG A 148 -12.30 6.27 -11.12
N ASN A 149 -13.47 6.90 -11.01
CA ASN A 149 -14.31 7.26 -12.15
C ASN A 149 -13.80 8.50 -12.90
N GLY A 150 -12.64 9.07 -12.52
CA GLY A 150 -12.07 10.26 -13.13
C GLY A 150 -12.72 11.59 -12.68
N LYS A 151 -13.71 11.54 -11.78
CA LYS A 151 -14.36 12.73 -11.21
C LYS A 151 -13.54 13.29 -10.04
N LEU A 152 -12.33 13.77 -10.37
CA LEU A 152 -11.36 14.21 -9.37
C LEU A 152 -11.83 15.41 -8.55
N ALA A 153 -12.58 16.34 -9.15
CA ALA A 153 -13.13 17.50 -8.43
C ALA A 153 -14.16 17.07 -7.37
N ASP A 154 -15.12 16.21 -7.72
CA ASP A 154 -16.11 15.68 -6.79
C ASP A 154 -15.45 14.89 -5.65
N ALA A 155 -14.41 14.11 -5.97
CA ALA A 155 -13.63 13.37 -4.99
C ALA A 155 -12.88 14.31 -4.03
N GLU A 156 -12.26 15.37 -4.55
CA GLU A 156 -11.55 16.37 -3.73
C GLU A 156 -12.50 17.05 -2.75
N GLN A 157 -13.68 17.46 -3.21
CA GLN A 157 -14.71 18.03 -2.35
C GLN A 157 -15.13 17.03 -1.26
N THR A 158 -15.45 15.79 -1.65
CA THR A 158 -15.90 14.74 -0.71
C THR A 158 -14.85 14.46 0.38
N PHE A 159 -13.58 14.32 0.00
CA PHE A 159 -12.50 14.09 0.97
C PHE A 159 -12.19 15.34 1.81
N ALA A 160 -12.25 16.54 1.24
CA ALA A 160 -12.03 17.79 1.98
C ALA A 160 -13.12 18.02 3.03
N GLU A 161 -14.39 17.79 2.68
CA GLU A 161 -15.49 17.85 3.64
C GLU A 161 -15.38 16.77 4.71
N ALA A 162 -14.93 15.55 4.36
CA ALA A 162 -14.68 14.48 5.31
C ALA A 162 -13.56 14.86 6.30
N ALA A 163 -12.46 15.41 5.80
CA ALA A 163 -11.33 15.89 6.60
C ALA A 163 -11.74 17.04 7.55
N ALA A 164 -12.66 17.91 7.12
CA ALA A 164 -13.17 19.03 7.92
C ALA A 164 -14.05 18.61 9.11
N THR A 165 -14.54 17.37 9.16
CA THR A 165 -15.35 16.86 10.29
C THR A 165 -14.57 16.69 11.59
N GLY A 166 -13.25 16.87 11.58
CA GLY A 166 -12.38 16.74 12.76
C GLY A 166 -12.10 15.29 13.16
N VAL A 167 -12.65 14.32 12.44
CA VAL A 167 -12.34 12.90 12.65
C VAL A 167 -10.92 12.64 12.16
N ASN A 168 -10.07 12.19 13.08
CA ASN A 168 -8.71 11.85 12.76
C ASN A 168 -8.65 10.55 11.93
N SER A 169 -8.51 10.67 10.61
CA SER A 169 -8.30 9.55 9.70
C SER A 169 -7.12 9.82 8.77
N VAL A 170 -6.03 9.08 8.95
CA VAL A 170 -4.85 9.13 8.06
C VAL A 170 -5.28 8.88 6.62
N GLU A 171 -6.16 7.90 6.40
CA GLU A 171 -6.59 7.53 5.05
C GLU A 171 -7.32 8.69 4.34
N ILE A 172 -8.20 9.42 5.02
CA ILE A 172 -8.92 10.56 4.39
C ILE A 172 -7.94 11.64 3.91
N TRP A 173 -7.02 12.05 4.78
CA TRP A 173 -5.99 13.04 4.42
C TRP A 173 -5.06 12.53 3.33
N MET A 174 -4.69 11.25 3.39
CA MET A 174 -3.86 10.61 2.37
C MET A 174 -4.57 10.57 1.01
N ARG A 175 -5.85 10.19 0.96
CA ARG A 175 -6.66 10.15 -0.26
C ARG A 175 -6.91 11.55 -0.82
N LEU A 176 -7.14 12.55 0.04
CA LEU A 176 -7.22 13.95 -0.38
C LEU A 176 -5.91 14.39 -1.07
N GLY A 177 -4.78 14.05 -0.47
CA GLY A 177 -3.46 14.28 -1.05
C GLY A 177 -3.29 13.60 -2.41
N GLU A 178 -3.61 12.31 -2.50
CA GLU A 178 -3.52 11.53 -3.74
C GLU A 178 -4.40 12.10 -4.87
N VAL A 179 -5.64 12.50 -4.58
CA VAL A 179 -6.54 13.15 -5.54
C VAL A 179 -5.96 14.50 -5.99
N ARG A 180 -5.42 15.29 -5.06
CA ARG A 180 -4.77 16.58 -5.40
C ARG A 180 -3.51 16.40 -6.22
N ILE A 181 -2.74 15.33 -5.99
CA ILE A 181 -1.66 14.94 -6.91
C ILE A 181 -2.25 14.65 -8.29
N ALA A 182 -3.30 13.83 -8.41
CA ALA A 182 -3.89 13.53 -9.72
C ALA A 182 -4.41 14.79 -10.45
N MET A 183 -4.87 15.80 -9.71
CA MET A 183 -5.28 17.11 -10.25
C MET A 183 -4.12 18.06 -10.58
N GLY A 184 -2.88 17.74 -10.21
CA GLY A 184 -1.73 18.65 -10.34
C GLY A 184 -1.68 19.78 -9.30
N ARG A 185 -2.53 19.74 -8.26
CA ARG A 185 -2.55 20.69 -7.13
C ARG A 185 -1.50 20.30 -6.09
N LEU A 186 -0.23 20.36 -6.48
CA LEU A 186 0.87 19.71 -5.77
C LEU A 186 1.16 20.30 -4.38
N GLU A 187 1.13 21.62 -4.20
CA GLU A 187 1.36 22.23 -2.87
C GLU A 187 0.23 21.91 -1.88
N GLU A 188 -1.01 21.81 -2.37
CA GLU A 188 -2.16 21.42 -1.56
C GLU A 188 -2.16 19.92 -1.25
N ALA A 189 -1.61 19.11 -2.15
CA ALA A 189 -1.36 17.69 -1.90
C ALA A 189 -0.29 17.49 -0.82
N ILE A 190 0.83 18.23 -0.91
CA ILE A 190 1.90 18.22 0.10
C ILE A 190 1.33 18.57 1.48
N THR A 191 0.50 19.61 1.56
CA THR A 191 -0.17 19.99 2.81
C THR A 191 -1.05 18.87 3.36
N ALA A 192 -1.92 18.28 2.53
CA ALA A 192 -2.80 17.19 2.96
C ALA A 192 -2.04 15.94 3.42
N LEU A 193 -0.95 15.58 2.74
CA LEU A 193 -0.13 14.40 3.08
C LEU A 193 0.69 14.61 4.35
N LYS A 194 1.17 15.83 4.61
CA LYS A 194 1.76 16.18 5.91
C LYS A 194 0.73 16.01 7.04
N SER A 195 -0.48 16.53 6.84
CA SER A 195 -1.57 16.33 7.80
C SER A 195 -1.89 14.85 8.01
N ALA A 196 -1.76 13.98 7.00
CA ALA A 196 -1.93 12.54 7.15
C ALA A 196 -0.84 11.91 8.04
N ILE A 197 0.42 12.32 7.88
CA ILE A 197 1.58 11.79 8.60
C ILE A 197 1.60 12.23 10.07
N GLU A 198 1.02 13.39 10.38
CA GLU A 198 0.89 13.92 11.75
C GLU A 198 -0.14 13.15 12.61
N GLN A 199 -0.97 12.30 12.00
CA GLN A 199 -2.01 11.54 12.70
C GLN A 199 -1.46 10.30 13.41
N THR A 200 -2.16 9.81 14.44
CA THR A 200 -1.66 8.77 15.35
C THR A 200 -1.71 7.34 14.79
N ASP A 201 -2.53 7.06 13.77
CA ASP A 201 -2.59 5.73 13.15
C ASP A 201 -1.37 5.52 12.24
N ILE A 202 -0.63 4.45 12.50
CA ILE A 202 0.69 4.15 11.90
C ILE A 202 0.52 3.44 10.54
N THR A 203 -0.56 2.70 10.32
CA THR A 203 -0.65 1.74 9.20
C THR A 203 -0.65 2.42 7.83
N ALA A 204 -1.34 3.56 7.69
CA ALA A 204 -1.39 4.31 6.43
C ALA A 204 -0.27 5.36 6.28
N GLN A 205 0.54 5.61 7.32
CA GLN A 205 1.57 6.65 7.25
C GLN A 205 2.72 6.29 6.31
N ALA A 206 3.06 5.01 6.17
CA ALA A 206 4.11 4.60 5.24
C ALA A 206 3.72 4.96 3.79
N LEU A 207 2.50 4.64 3.39
CA LEU A 207 1.98 5.02 2.08
C LEU A 207 1.83 6.54 1.93
N ALA A 208 1.39 7.24 2.97
CA ALA A 208 1.32 8.70 2.96
C ALA A 208 2.71 9.35 2.77
N ARG A 209 3.77 8.80 3.38
CA ARG A 209 5.16 9.27 3.16
C ARG A 209 5.62 9.01 1.73
N TRP A 210 5.30 7.85 1.13
CA TRP A 210 5.61 7.58 -0.27
C TRP A 210 4.89 8.54 -1.22
N LEU A 211 3.59 8.78 -0.99
CA LEU A 211 2.82 9.76 -1.76
C LEU A 211 3.36 11.18 -1.58
N LEU A 212 3.83 11.54 -0.38
CA LEU A 212 4.45 12.85 -0.12
C LEU A 212 5.77 13.00 -0.89
N ALA A 213 6.59 11.96 -0.93
CA ALA A 213 7.80 11.96 -1.74
C ALA A 213 7.49 12.15 -3.24
N ALA A 214 6.46 11.47 -3.75
CA ALA A 214 5.98 11.68 -5.12
C ALA A 214 5.44 13.09 -5.36
N ALA A 215 4.71 13.67 -4.40
CA ALA A 215 4.21 15.04 -4.50
C ALA A 215 5.38 16.04 -4.60
N TYR A 216 6.41 15.91 -3.77
CA TYR A 216 7.62 16.73 -3.85
C TYR A 216 8.37 16.56 -5.18
N ASP A 217 8.53 15.33 -5.64
CA ASP A 217 9.21 15.05 -6.90
C ASP A 217 8.48 15.70 -8.09
N ARG A 218 7.16 15.51 -8.15
CA ARG A 218 6.28 16.12 -9.15
C ARG A 218 6.26 17.64 -9.05
N ALA A 219 6.47 18.19 -7.85
CA ALA A 219 6.60 19.63 -7.59
C ALA A 219 8.00 20.18 -7.89
N ARG A 220 8.91 19.38 -8.46
CA ARG A 220 10.29 19.75 -8.78
C ARG A 220 11.10 20.13 -7.52
N ARG A 221 10.85 19.44 -6.41
CA ARG A 221 11.56 19.57 -5.13
C ARG A 221 12.35 18.29 -4.81
N PRO A 222 13.42 17.98 -5.57
CA PRO A 222 14.10 16.68 -5.49
C PRO A 222 14.80 16.42 -4.14
N SER A 223 15.27 17.47 -3.44
CA SER A 223 15.85 17.34 -2.10
C SER A 223 14.83 16.82 -1.09
N ASP A 224 13.63 17.39 -1.12
CA ASP A 224 12.54 17.04 -0.21
C ASP A 224 12.01 15.66 -0.55
N ALA A 225 11.84 15.37 -1.85
CA ALA A 225 11.44 14.05 -2.34
C ALA A 225 12.38 12.94 -1.85
N LYS A 226 13.70 13.13 -2.02
CA LYS A 226 14.71 12.15 -1.59
C LYS A 226 14.73 11.98 -0.07
N THR A 227 14.61 13.07 0.68
CA THR A 227 14.59 13.03 2.15
C THR A 227 13.38 12.25 2.64
N THR A 228 12.18 12.61 2.18
CA THR A 228 10.93 11.93 2.57
C THR A 228 10.88 10.48 2.10
N ALA A 229 11.39 10.16 0.91
CA ALA A 229 11.49 8.78 0.43
C ALA A 229 12.48 7.95 1.29
N GLY A 230 13.58 8.56 1.76
CA GLY A 230 14.52 7.91 2.70
C GLY A 230 13.88 7.62 4.06
N GLU A 231 13.06 8.53 4.57
CA GLU A 231 12.26 8.31 5.78
C GLU A 231 11.26 7.16 5.59
N ALA A 232 10.55 7.13 4.45
CA ALA A 232 9.62 6.06 4.10
C ALA A 232 10.33 4.70 3.99
N LEU A 233 11.50 4.65 3.33
CA LEU A 233 12.32 3.46 3.19
C LEU A 233 12.84 2.94 4.55
N THR A 234 13.12 3.85 5.49
CA THR A 234 13.55 3.47 6.84
C THR A 234 12.45 2.70 7.59
N ALA A 235 11.19 3.12 7.39
CA ALA A 235 10.01 2.46 7.96
C ALA A 235 9.57 1.20 7.19
N ASP A 236 9.78 1.16 5.87
CA ASP A 236 9.41 0.05 4.97
C ASP A 236 10.61 -0.43 4.14
N ARG A 237 11.58 -1.05 4.81
CA ARG A 237 12.87 -1.45 4.20
C ARG A 237 12.74 -2.45 3.06
N ASN A 238 11.71 -3.27 3.06
CA ASN A 238 11.45 -4.27 2.02
C ASN A 238 10.45 -3.79 0.96
N LEU A 239 10.00 -2.53 1.03
CA LEU A 239 9.04 -1.92 0.13
C LEU A 239 7.71 -2.68 0.08
N ALA A 240 7.32 -3.35 1.17
CA ALA A 240 6.13 -4.19 1.22
C ALA A 240 4.87 -3.36 0.96
N THR A 241 4.84 -2.10 1.42
CA THR A 241 3.69 -1.21 1.24
C THR A 241 3.53 -0.79 -0.22
N LEU A 242 4.63 -0.72 -0.98
CA LEU A 242 4.58 -0.40 -2.41
C LEU A 242 4.34 -1.62 -3.30
N LYS A 243 4.93 -2.77 -2.94
CA LYS A 243 4.80 -4.03 -3.68
C LYS A 243 3.42 -4.65 -3.52
N ASN A 244 2.84 -4.56 -2.33
CA ASN A 244 1.52 -5.09 -1.99
C ASN A 244 0.72 -4.04 -1.20
N PRO A 245 0.29 -2.94 -1.83
CA PRO A 245 -0.43 -1.88 -1.14
C PRO A 245 -1.78 -2.40 -0.64
N THR A 246 -1.98 -2.32 0.68
CA THR A 246 -3.28 -2.63 1.32
C THR A 246 -4.39 -1.69 0.84
N LEU A 247 -4.01 -0.45 0.53
CA LEU A 247 -4.86 0.60 -0.01
C LEU A 247 -4.48 0.83 -1.48
N PRO A 248 -5.35 0.43 -2.45
CA PRO A 248 -5.03 0.54 -3.87
C PRO A 248 -4.75 1.99 -4.29
N LEU A 249 -3.63 2.24 -4.96
CA LEU A 249 -3.24 3.55 -5.49
C LEU A 249 -4.13 3.98 -6.66
N LEU A 250 -4.46 5.27 -6.74
CA LEU A 250 -5.47 5.83 -7.63
C LEU A 250 -5.12 5.69 -9.12
N GLY A 251 -3.87 5.98 -9.49
CA GLY A 251 -3.42 5.99 -10.88
C GLY A 251 -2.83 4.65 -11.36
N VAL A 252 -2.98 4.37 -12.65
CA VAL A 252 -2.30 3.24 -13.30
C VAL A 252 -0.79 3.45 -13.24
N GLY A 253 -0.04 2.42 -12.87
CA GLY A 253 1.43 2.47 -12.77
C GLY A 253 1.96 3.26 -11.58
N GLU A 254 1.13 3.83 -10.71
CA GLU A 254 1.62 4.64 -9.58
C GLU A 254 2.54 3.84 -8.64
N SER A 255 2.28 2.54 -8.44
CA SER A 255 3.22 1.66 -7.72
C SER A 255 4.59 1.62 -8.38
N ASP A 256 4.66 1.55 -9.72
CA ASP A 256 5.93 1.56 -10.45
C ASP A 256 6.66 2.90 -10.29
N TYR A 257 5.93 4.02 -10.33
CA TYR A 257 6.52 5.34 -10.11
C TYR A 257 7.12 5.47 -8.69
N LEU A 258 6.35 5.04 -7.67
CA LEU A 258 6.79 5.08 -6.29
C LEU A 258 7.97 4.13 -6.03
N LEU A 259 7.96 2.93 -6.62
CA LEU A 259 9.10 2.00 -6.55
C LEU A 259 10.34 2.58 -7.23
N GLY A 260 10.17 3.27 -8.37
CA GLY A 260 11.24 4.03 -9.02
C GLY A 260 11.92 5.02 -8.05
N LEU A 261 11.13 5.90 -7.43
CA LEU A 261 11.61 6.86 -6.43
C LEU A 261 12.24 6.18 -5.21
N ALA A 262 11.65 5.08 -4.76
CA ALA A 262 12.16 4.31 -3.64
C ALA A 262 13.58 3.82 -3.92
N TYR A 263 13.82 3.20 -5.08
CA TYR A 263 15.14 2.68 -5.48
C TYR A 263 16.18 3.78 -5.72
N GLU A 264 15.79 4.98 -6.15
CA GLU A 264 16.69 6.16 -6.21
C GLU A 264 17.07 6.69 -4.83
N SER A 265 16.26 6.39 -3.82
CA SER A 265 16.43 6.86 -2.44
C SER A 265 17.18 5.85 -1.55
N PHE A 266 17.64 4.73 -2.11
CA PHE A 266 18.51 3.81 -1.38
C PHE A 266 19.80 4.51 -0.93
N PRO A 267 20.38 4.12 0.23
CA PRO A 267 21.61 4.69 0.74
C PRO A 267 22.75 4.62 -0.29
N ALA A 268 23.66 5.59 -0.26
CA ALA A 268 24.79 5.67 -1.19
C ALA A 268 25.74 4.47 -1.08
N GLU A 269 25.68 3.74 0.03
CA GLU A 269 26.42 2.50 0.28
C GLU A 269 25.81 1.29 -0.44
N THR A 270 24.53 1.34 -0.80
CA THR A 270 23.82 0.23 -1.47
C THR A 270 22.91 0.74 -2.61
N PRO A 271 23.44 1.53 -3.57
CA PRO A 271 22.64 2.10 -4.64
C PRO A 271 22.01 1.00 -5.51
N ARG A 272 20.82 1.30 -6.05
CA ARG A 272 20.04 0.39 -6.92
C ARG A 272 19.46 1.12 -8.15
N PRO A 273 20.26 1.90 -8.91
CA PRO A 273 19.75 2.69 -10.04
C PRO A 273 19.21 1.81 -11.18
N GLU A 274 19.65 0.55 -11.30
CA GLU A 274 19.14 -0.40 -12.27
C GLU A 274 17.68 -0.76 -11.98
N HIS A 275 17.32 -0.87 -10.70
CA HIS A 275 15.95 -1.15 -10.28
C HIS A 275 15.07 0.07 -10.54
N ALA A 276 15.53 1.27 -10.12
CA ALA A 276 14.81 2.51 -10.41
C ALA A 276 14.50 2.65 -11.91
N LEU A 277 15.48 2.34 -12.77
CA LEU A 277 15.34 2.43 -14.21
C LEU A 277 14.24 1.50 -14.77
N ILE A 278 14.18 0.23 -14.35
CA ILE A 278 13.15 -0.69 -14.84
C ILE A 278 11.74 -0.28 -14.39
N TYR A 279 11.60 0.25 -13.17
CA TYR A 279 10.31 0.69 -12.64
C TYR A 279 9.80 1.95 -13.36
N PHE A 280 10.64 2.98 -13.57
CA PHE A 280 10.22 4.14 -14.37
C PHE A 280 9.91 3.77 -15.82
N ARG A 281 10.64 2.82 -16.43
CA ARG A 281 10.30 2.31 -17.76
C ARG A 281 8.95 1.60 -17.76
N ARG A 282 8.65 0.82 -16.72
CA ARG A 282 7.37 0.10 -16.61
C ARG A 282 6.23 1.09 -16.45
N PHE A 283 6.39 2.11 -15.60
CA PHE A 283 5.46 3.24 -15.50
C PHE A 283 5.18 3.87 -16.87
N LEU A 284 6.23 4.24 -17.62
CA LEU A 284 6.07 4.85 -18.95
C LEU A 284 5.37 3.93 -19.98
N LYS A 285 5.47 2.61 -19.80
CA LYS A 285 4.77 1.62 -20.63
C LYS A 285 3.30 1.47 -20.25
N VAL A 286 2.98 1.39 -18.96
CA VAL A 286 1.61 1.10 -18.49
C VAL A 286 0.74 2.35 -18.30
N ALA A 287 1.36 3.51 -18.07
CA ALA A 287 0.70 4.77 -17.75
C ALA A 287 0.96 5.82 -18.84
N ALA A 288 0.70 5.46 -20.10
CA ALA A 288 1.05 6.29 -21.26
C ALA A 288 0.41 7.68 -21.23
N ASP A 289 -0.81 7.77 -20.70
CA ASP A 289 -1.62 9.00 -20.59
C ASP A 289 -1.47 9.72 -19.25
N SER A 290 -0.56 9.27 -18.37
CA SER A 290 -0.35 9.91 -17.09
C SER A 290 0.17 11.35 -17.27
N PRO A 291 -0.37 12.35 -16.55
CA PRO A 291 0.18 13.71 -16.56
C PRO A 291 1.63 13.76 -16.05
N TRP A 292 2.07 12.73 -15.31
CA TRP A 292 3.40 12.60 -14.73
C TRP A 292 4.41 11.90 -15.64
N ARG A 293 4.02 11.56 -16.88
CA ARG A 293 4.89 10.93 -17.87
C ARG A 293 6.21 11.67 -18.06
N ARG A 294 6.17 12.99 -18.28
CA ARG A 294 7.38 13.80 -18.50
C ARG A 294 8.35 13.75 -17.32
N ARG A 295 7.83 13.73 -16.09
CA ARG A 295 8.69 13.64 -14.90
C ARG A 295 9.38 12.28 -14.83
N ALA A 296 8.67 11.19 -15.12
CA ALA A 296 9.31 9.86 -15.23
C ALA A 296 10.33 9.77 -16.39
N GLU A 297 10.07 10.41 -17.53
CA GLU A 297 11.05 10.52 -18.63
C GLU A 297 12.33 11.25 -18.19
N ASP A 298 12.20 12.28 -17.35
CA ASP A 298 13.35 12.97 -16.75
C ASP A 298 14.18 12.02 -15.87
N HIS A 299 13.55 11.24 -14.99
CA HIS A 299 14.25 10.21 -14.18
C HIS A 299 14.97 9.19 -15.06
N VAL A 300 14.31 8.66 -16.09
CA VAL A 300 14.95 7.71 -17.02
C VAL A 300 16.16 8.35 -17.71
N ARG A 301 16.06 9.62 -18.10
CA ARG A 301 17.18 10.35 -18.73
C ARG A 301 18.33 10.55 -17.75
N GLU A 302 18.04 11.00 -16.53
CA GLU A 302 19.02 11.18 -15.45
C GLU A 302 19.72 9.85 -15.11
N LEU A 303 18.97 8.76 -14.94
CA LEU A 303 19.50 7.41 -14.66
C LEU A 303 20.32 6.83 -15.82
N ARG A 304 20.01 7.18 -17.08
CA ARG A 304 20.82 6.78 -18.23
C ARG A 304 22.14 7.55 -18.31
N THR A 305 22.16 8.79 -17.82
CA THR A 305 23.40 9.57 -17.68
C THR A 305 24.18 9.22 -16.43
N ALA A 306 23.52 8.70 -15.39
CA ALA A 306 24.17 8.12 -14.25
C ALA A 306 24.99 6.91 -14.71
N GLN A 307 26.23 6.81 -14.22
CA GLN A 307 27.08 5.66 -14.52
C GLN A 307 26.56 4.45 -13.74
N LEU A 308 25.53 3.78 -14.29
CA LEU A 308 25.06 2.46 -13.87
C LEU A 308 26.20 1.46 -13.54
N PRO A 309 27.37 1.45 -14.21
CA PRO A 309 28.48 0.55 -13.86
C PRO A 309 29.27 0.83 -12.57
N ASP A 310 28.90 1.81 -11.74
CA ASP A 310 29.67 2.13 -10.52
C ASP A 310 29.20 1.41 -9.26
N THR A 311 28.13 0.62 -9.37
CA THR A 311 27.54 -0.21 -8.31
C THR A 311 28.26 -1.55 -8.21
N VAL A 312 29.54 -1.50 -7.84
CA VAL A 312 30.39 -2.68 -7.69
C VAL A 312 30.66 -2.91 -6.20
N ASP A 313 30.09 -3.98 -5.65
CA ASP A 313 30.20 -4.31 -4.22
C ASP A 313 31.06 -5.56 -4.00
N ARG A 314 31.97 -5.52 -3.03
CA ARG A 314 32.65 -6.72 -2.50
C ARG A 314 31.72 -7.43 -1.52
N THR A 315 31.31 -8.66 -1.82
CA THR A 315 30.35 -9.40 -0.99
C THR A 315 31.00 -10.28 0.07
N SER A 316 32.13 -10.90 -0.24
CA SER A 316 32.80 -11.85 0.64
C SER A 316 34.24 -12.12 0.17
N GLY A 317 35.01 -12.79 1.02
CA GLY A 317 36.38 -13.19 0.73
C GLY A 317 37.37 -12.75 1.80
N ASN A 318 38.52 -13.39 1.80
CA ASN A 318 39.64 -13.06 2.68
C ASN A 318 40.77 -12.30 1.95
N ALA A 319 40.74 -12.25 0.60
CA ALA A 319 41.66 -11.41 -0.16
C ALA A 319 41.25 -9.93 -0.10
N PRO A 320 42.21 -9.00 -0.03
CA PRO A 320 41.93 -7.57 -0.14
C PRO A 320 41.49 -7.23 -1.56
N LEU A 321 40.52 -6.32 -1.67
CA LEU A 321 40.08 -5.74 -2.93
C LEU A 321 39.53 -4.35 -2.63
N ASP A 322 40.14 -3.32 -3.21
CA ASP A 322 39.51 -2.00 -3.31
C ASP A 322 38.54 -2.02 -4.50
N GLU A 323 37.26 -1.80 -4.24
CA GLU A 323 36.22 -1.75 -5.27
C GLU A 323 36.54 -0.69 -6.34
N LYS A 324 37.24 0.39 -5.97
CA LYS A 324 37.65 1.45 -6.89
C LYS A 324 38.56 0.93 -8.00
N ASP A 325 39.33 -0.13 -7.74
CA ASP A 325 40.22 -0.75 -8.73
C ASP A 325 39.43 -1.64 -9.72
N ALA A 326 38.28 -2.18 -9.29
CA ALA A 326 37.43 -3.03 -10.11
C ALA A 326 36.45 -2.23 -10.99
N ARG A 327 35.97 -1.08 -10.50
CA ARG A 327 34.94 -0.25 -11.18
C ARG A 327 35.28 0.10 -12.64
N PRO A 328 36.50 0.56 -13.00
CA PRO A 328 36.83 0.90 -14.39
C PRO A 328 36.73 -0.30 -15.35
N ALA A 329 37.14 -1.49 -14.88
CA ALA A 329 37.11 -2.71 -15.67
C ALA A 329 35.66 -3.17 -15.92
N VAL A 330 34.82 -3.16 -14.87
CA VAL A 330 33.37 -3.47 -14.98
C VAL A 330 32.68 -2.45 -15.90
N ARG A 331 32.96 -1.16 -15.72
CA ARG A 331 32.45 -0.07 -16.55
C ARG A 331 32.74 -0.25 -18.03
N LYS A 332 33.97 -0.66 -18.37
CA LYS A 332 34.36 -0.93 -19.76
C LYS A 332 33.60 -2.11 -20.37
N ALA A 333 33.30 -3.14 -19.58
CA ALA A 333 32.57 -4.32 -20.05
C ALA A 333 31.04 -4.12 -20.11
N MET A 334 30.50 -3.16 -19.35
CA MET A 334 29.07 -2.97 -19.15
C MET A 334 28.25 -2.80 -20.45
N PRO A 335 28.67 -2.00 -21.45
CA PRO A 335 27.87 -1.85 -22.68
C PRO A 335 27.59 -3.18 -23.39
N ALA A 336 28.57 -4.09 -23.43
CA ALA A 336 28.41 -5.40 -24.06
C ALA A 336 27.46 -6.31 -23.26
N MET A 337 27.57 -6.31 -21.92
CA MET A 337 26.65 -7.07 -21.06
C MET A 337 25.22 -6.54 -21.15
N ARG A 338 25.04 -5.21 -21.22
CA ARG A 338 23.71 -4.60 -21.40
C ARG A 338 23.10 -4.96 -22.75
N ALA A 339 23.90 -5.02 -23.81
CA ALA A 339 23.44 -5.43 -25.14
C ALA A 339 22.84 -6.86 -25.14
N CYS A 340 23.33 -7.76 -24.29
CA CYS A 340 22.72 -9.09 -24.10
C CYS A 340 21.27 -9.03 -23.61
N LEU A 341 20.87 -7.95 -22.94
CA LEU A 341 19.53 -7.72 -22.39
C LEU A 341 18.70 -6.75 -23.25
N ALA A 342 19.11 -6.44 -24.49
CA ALA A 342 18.41 -5.47 -25.35
C ALA A 342 16.94 -5.80 -25.61
N LYS A 343 16.57 -7.09 -25.61
CA LYS A 343 15.18 -7.56 -25.78
C LYS A 343 14.39 -7.61 -24.48
N HIS A 344 15.04 -7.39 -23.34
CA HIS A 344 14.46 -7.50 -22.00
C HIS A 344 14.78 -6.24 -21.18
N PRO A 345 14.16 -5.07 -21.48
CA PRO A 345 14.52 -3.80 -20.84
C PRO A 345 14.00 -3.65 -19.39
N TYR A 346 13.26 -4.65 -18.88
CA TYR A 346 12.62 -4.68 -17.56
C TYR A 346 13.20 -5.74 -16.61
N ILE A 347 14.35 -6.32 -16.95
CA ILE A 347 15.07 -7.27 -16.09
C ILE A 347 16.36 -6.63 -15.54
N VAL A 348 16.65 -6.95 -14.29
CA VAL A 348 17.94 -6.71 -13.65
C VAL A 348 18.58 -8.06 -13.37
N MET A 349 19.76 -8.27 -13.92
CA MET A 349 20.59 -9.46 -13.67
C MET A 349 21.70 -9.09 -12.69
N ARG A 350 21.88 -9.91 -11.65
CA ARG A 350 23.00 -9.80 -10.72
C ARG A 350 24.13 -10.70 -11.20
N VAL A 351 25.31 -10.12 -11.39
CA VAL A 351 26.52 -10.85 -11.78
C VAL A 351 27.45 -10.93 -10.59
N LEU A 352 27.81 -12.15 -10.19
CA LEU A 352 28.76 -12.45 -9.13
C LEU A 352 30.02 -13.04 -9.75
N VAL A 353 31.16 -12.37 -9.57
CA VAL A 353 32.47 -12.82 -10.03
C VAL A 353 33.30 -13.27 -8.83
N THR A 354 33.74 -14.53 -8.84
CA THR A 354 34.65 -15.08 -7.84
C THR A 354 36.05 -15.16 -8.45
N ARG A 355 37.04 -14.54 -7.81
CA ARG A 355 38.46 -14.67 -8.16
C ARG A 355 39.20 -15.33 -7.02
N VAL A 356 40.13 -16.23 -7.37
CA VAL A 356 40.85 -17.06 -6.41
C VAL A 356 42.35 -16.91 -6.68
N GLY A 357 43.14 -16.82 -5.61
CA GLY A 357 44.59 -16.85 -5.70
C GLY A 357 45.14 -18.23 -6.01
N PRO A 358 46.46 -18.38 -6.13
CA PRO A 358 47.09 -19.67 -6.36
C PRO A 358 46.68 -20.69 -5.28
N ARG A 359 46.29 -21.90 -5.69
CA ARG A 359 45.91 -22.96 -4.74
C ARG A 359 47.13 -23.69 -4.21
N THR A 360 47.12 -24.00 -2.91
CA THR A 360 48.08 -24.96 -2.34
C THR A 360 47.82 -26.34 -2.93
N ARG A 361 48.89 -27.07 -3.26
CA ARG A 361 48.80 -28.41 -3.88
C ARG A 361 48.00 -29.35 -2.98
N GLU A 362 47.16 -30.19 -3.56
CA GLU A 362 46.30 -31.13 -2.81
C GLU A 362 47.09 -32.09 -1.92
N THR A 363 48.34 -32.39 -2.29
CA THR A 363 49.24 -33.31 -1.57
C THR A 363 50.04 -32.65 -0.45
N ALA A 364 49.87 -31.34 -0.20
CA ALA A 364 50.64 -30.62 0.80
C ALA A 364 50.15 -30.91 2.22
N ARG A 365 51.08 -31.14 3.17
CA ARG A 365 50.75 -31.47 4.57
C ARG A 365 50.11 -30.31 5.34
N ASP A 366 50.38 -29.08 4.91
CA ASP A 366 49.95 -27.80 5.47
C ASP A 366 48.70 -27.22 4.78
N ARG A 367 47.91 -28.08 4.13
CA ARG A 367 46.64 -27.70 3.50
C ARG A 367 45.74 -26.91 4.48
N PRO A 368 45.19 -25.75 4.06
CA PRO A 368 44.18 -25.06 4.84
C PRO A 368 42.90 -25.91 4.94
N ARG A 369 42.28 -25.91 6.13
CA ARG A 369 41.00 -26.61 6.37
C ARG A 369 39.86 -26.01 5.53
N TYR A 370 39.92 -24.71 5.27
CA TYR A 370 38.98 -24.00 4.41
C TYR A 370 39.49 -23.98 2.97
N GLN A 371 38.68 -24.43 2.02
CA GLN A 371 38.98 -24.35 0.60
C GLN A 371 38.29 -23.14 -0.02
N ALA A 372 39.05 -22.35 -0.78
CA ALA A 372 38.49 -21.27 -1.56
C ALA A 372 37.43 -21.81 -2.56
N PRO A 373 36.33 -21.07 -2.79
CA PRO A 373 35.30 -21.46 -3.76
C PRO A 373 35.89 -21.65 -5.18
N PRO A 374 35.16 -22.30 -6.10
CA PRO A 374 35.58 -22.34 -7.50
C PRO A 374 35.66 -20.91 -8.07
N GLU A 375 36.71 -20.65 -8.83
CA GLU A 375 36.79 -19.43 -9.64
C GLU A 375 35.72 -19.50 -10.74
N GLY A 376 35.03 -18.39 -10.99
CA GLY A 376 33.99 -18.37 -11.99
C GLY A 376 33.06 -17.16 -11.89
N VAL A 377 32.06 -17.18 -12.77
CA VAL A 377 30.98 -16.20 -12.80
C VAL A 377 29.67 -16.91 -12.53
N THR A 378 28.84 -16.33 -11.68
CA THR A 378 27.47 -16.76 -11.45
C THR A 378 26.55 -15.59 -11.78
N ILE A 379 25.46 -15.87 -12.50
CA ILE A 379 24.50 -14.85 -12.91
C ILE A 379 23.13 -15.29 -12.45
N GLU A 380 22.45 -14.40 -11.73
CA GLU A 380 21.13 -14.63 -11.17
C GLU A 380 20.17 -13.53 -11.63
N GLN A 381 18.90 -13.87 -11.82
CA GLN A 381 17.85 -12.87 -12.01
C GLN A 381 17.60 -12.18 -10.66
N ASP A 382 17.87 -10.87 -10.59
CA ASP A 382 17.66 -10.07 -9.38
C ASP A 382 16.19 -9.61 -9.28
N GLU A 383 15.69 -9.03 -10.36
CA GLU A 383 14.33 -8.47 -10.45
C GLU A 383 13.84 -8.59 -11.91
N SER A 384 12.57 -8.93 -12.12
CA SER A 384 11.94 -8.88 -13.44
C SER A 384 10.49 -8.44 -13.32
N LEU A 385 10.12 -7.37 -14.02
CA LEU A 385 8.75 -6.82 -14.01
C LEU A 385 7.87 -7.44 -15.10
N GLU A 386 8.46 -8.24 -15.99
CA GLU A 386 7.76 -8.97 -17.05
C GLU A 386 8.16 -10.45 -16.99
N PRO A 387 7.23 -11.37 -17.32
CA PRO A 387 7.54 -12.78 -17.35
C PRO A 387 8.59 -13.06 -18.43
N MET A 388 9.59 -13.87 -18.08
CA MET A 388 10.58 -14.40 -19.01
C MET A 388 10.55 -15.92 -18.94
N THR A 389 10.69 -16.56 -20.09
CA THR A 389 10.85 -18.01 -20.16
C THR A 389 12.23 -18.41 -19.65
N ARG A 390 12.35 -19.64 -19.16
CA ARG A 390 13.65 -20.19 -18.73
C ARG A 390 14.69 -20.16 -19.87
N ALA A 391 14.26 -20.39 -21.11
CA ALA A 391 15.14 -20.34 -22.28
C ALA A 391 15.71 -18.95 -22.55
N GLU A 392 14.91 -17.89 -22.35
CA GLU A 392 15.35 -16.49 -22.47
C GLU A 392 16.34 -16.12 -21.36
N ILE A 393 16.06 -16.53 -20.12
CA ILE A 393 16.98 -16.34 -18.98
C ILE A 393 18.31 -17.05 -19.26
N ASP A 394 18.28 -18.33 -19.65
CA ASP A 394 19.49 -19.10 -19.98
C ASP A 394 20.25 -18.48 -21.16
N SER A 395 19.55 -17.91 -22.14
CA SER A 395 20.17 -17.20 -23.26
C SER A 395 20.88 -15.92 -22.82
N ALA A 396 20.27 -15.15 -21.92
CA ALA A 396 20.88 -13.96 -21.34
C ALA A 396 22.13 -14.32 -20.52
N ILE A 397 22.07 -15.37 -19.70
CA ILE A 397 23.21 -15.89 -18.94
C ILE A 397 24.36 -16.29 -19.87
N ARG A 398 24.09 -17.11 -20.90
CA ARG A 398 25.10 -17.54 -21.89
C ARG A 398 25.76 -16.38 -22.63
N CYS A 399 25.08 -15.25 -22.77
CA CYS A 399 25.63 -14.05 -23.40
C CYS A 399 26.50 -13.23 -22.43
N ILE A 400 26.04 -13.02 -21.19
CA ILE A 400 26.73 -12.16 -20.21
C ILE A 400 27.95 -12.86 -19.60
N GLU A 401 27.86 -14.17 -19.30
CA GLU A 401 28.89 -14.94 -18.62
C GLU A 401 30.29 -14.83 -19.25
N PRO A 402 30.49 -15.06 -20.57
CA PRO A 402 31.82 -14.96 -21.18
C PRO A 402 32.38 -13.53 -21.18
N ILE A 403 31.52 -12.50 -21.14
CA ILE A 403 31.93 -11.10 -21.05
C ILE A 403 32.42 -10.80 -19.63
N ALA A 404 31.63 -11.19 -18.62
CA ALA A 404 31.97 -11.02 -17.21
C ALA A 404 33.23 -11.80 -16.82
N ALA A 405 33.42 -13.01 -17.35
CA ALA A 405 34.59 -13.84 -17.08
C ALA A 405 35.89 -13.18 -17.54
N LYS A 406 35.85 -12.40 -18.63
CA LYS A 406 37.00 -11.70 -19.23
C LYS A 406 37.28 -10.32 -18.62
N ILE A 407 36.52 -9.87 -17.63
CA ILE A 407 36.78 -8.60 -16.96
C ILE A 407 38.17 -8.69 -16.28
N PRO A 408 39.11 -7.78 -16.60
CA PRO A 408 40.46 -7.78 -16.04
C PRO A 408 40.44 -7.23 -14.61
N LEU A 409 39.97 -8.05 -13.67
CA LEU A 409 39.94 -7.72 -12.25
C LEU A 409 41.32 -7.90 -11.60
N PRO A 410 41.62 -7.21 -10.47
CA PRO A 410 42.89 -7.33 -9.78
C PRO A 410 43.25 -8.79 -9.43
N PRO A 411 44.46 -9.27 -9.79
CA PRO A 411 44.87 -10.63 -9.48
C PRO A 411 45.19 -10.80 -8.00
N ILE A 412 44.92 -11.99 -7.46
CA ILE A 412 45.22 -12.34 -6.07
C ILE A 412 46.58 -13.04 -6.03
N LYS A 413 47.53 -12.49 -5.25
CA LYS A 413 48.88 -13.06 -5.12
C LYS A 413 48.99 -14.07 -3.98
N GLU A 414 48.18 -13.91 -2.94
CA GLU A 414 48.17 -14.77 -1.76
C GLU A 414 47.55 -16.14 -2.06
N LYS A 415 48.10 -17.19 -1.45
CA LYS A 415 47.62 -18.56 -1.66
C LYS A 415 46.30 -18.81 -0.94
N ASP A 416 45.43 -19.59 -1.56
CA ASP A 416 44.15 -20.03 -0.99
C ASP A 416 43.24 -18.89 -0.48
N THR A 417 43.45 -17.67 -0.97
CA THR A 417 42.56 -16.53 -0.72
C THR A 417 41.69 -16.25 -1.93
N TYR A 418 40.56 -15.58 -1.70
CA TYR A 418 39.60 -15.25 -2.74
C TYR A 418 38.87 -13.94 -2.41
N TYR A 419 38.28 -13.33 -3.43
CA TYR A 419 37.24 -12.33 -3.26
C TYR A 419 36.05 -12.63 -4.16
N LYS A 420 34.87 -12.17 -3.73
CA LYS A 420 33.66 -12.14 -4.53
C LYS A 420 33.22 -10.70 -4.74
N LEU A 421 33.01 -10.37 -6.00
CA LEU A 421 32.56 -9.07 -6.48
C LEU A 421 31.16 -9.25 -7.07
N GLN A 422 30.24 -8.33 -6.80
CA GLN A 422 28.95 -8.29 -7.49
C GLN A 422 28.72 -6.95 -8.17
N PHE A 423 27.96 -6.98 -9.25
CA PHE A 423 27.40 -5.80 -9.91
C PHE A 423 26.10 -6.19 -10.63
N ARG A 424 25.34 -5.20 -11.09
CA ARG A 424 24.07 -5.42 -11.78
C ARG A 424 24.14 -5.03 -13.24
N VAL A 425 23.35 -5.72 -14.05
CA VAL A 425 23.21 -5.47 -15.49
C VAL A 425 21.74 -5.29 -15.81
N VAL A 426 21.40 -4.20 -16.47
CA VAL A 426 20.05 -3.87 -16.94
C VAL A 426 20.11 -3.51 -18.43
N GLY A 427 19.07 -3.90 -19.18
CA GLY A 427 18.98 -3.61 -20.61
C GLY A 427 19.16 -2.12 -20.96
N PRO A 428 19.65 -1.81 -22.19
CA PRO A 428 19.88 -0.45 -22.69
C PRO A 428 18.66 0.46 -22.59
#